data_AF-A0A151EE21-F1
#
_entry.id   AF-A0A151EE21-F1
#
_cell.length_a   1.000
_cell.length_b   1.000
_cell.length_c   1.000
_cell.angle_alpha   90.00
_cell.angle_beta   90.00
_cell.angle_gamma   90.00
#
_symmetry.space_group_name_H-M   'P 1'
#
loop_
_entity.id
_entity.type
_entity.pdbx_description
1 polymer ?
#
loop_
_entity_poly.entity_id
_entity_poly.type
_entity_poly.pdbx_seq_one_letter_code
_entity_poly.pdbx_strand_id
1 'polypeptide(L)'
;MVKKYPKELKQKIRKSVLNGKSKYQTAKDLGINHKIVYHVTQDLPSRKCGWPGIRGHALKLLQEIIQHGYVLSSKISAGQKYSILRKYFPNIYRTNIYNKSIIYLDDKASVAARAFLSNMDKKILSFQELKQITKTFGIELSLDEKYKFTGKAKTSKHPIIRRRDGGFLSSYCKDQLKIDDFSSKTRFFGRKVIKKSCKNNVSDGDGLLSDDDSLAFFYIRRYWPQVVPNVRLNL
;
A
#
# COMPACT_ATOMS: atom_id res chain seq x y z
N MET A 1 -2.95 -5.17 -45.52
CA MET A 1 -1.82 -5.58 -46.40
C MET A 1 -0.52 -5.52 -45.60
N VAL A 2 0.24 -6.63 -45.53
CA VAL A 2 1.53 -6.66 -44.84
C VAL A 2 2.57 -6.03 -45.76
N LYS A 3 3.09 -4.83 -45.42
CA LYS A 3 4.20 -4.22 -46.17
C LYS A 3 5.40 -5.17 -46.15
N LYS A 4 5.80 -5.69 -47.31
CA LYS A 4 6.99 -6.53 -47.46
C LYS A 4 8.22 -5.64 -47.37
N TYR A 5 8.99 -5.78 -46.28
CA TYR A 5 10.27 -5.11 -46.13
C TYR A 5 11.34 -5.75 -47.03
N PRO A 6 12.25 -4.95 -47.60
CA PRO A 6 13.35 -5.46 -48.43
C PRO A 6 14.25 -6.43 -47.64
N LYS A 7 14.79 -7.43 -48.34
CA LYS A 7 15.60 -8.50 -47.73
C LYS A 7 16.85 -7.95 -47.02
N GLU A 8 17.47 -6.92 -47.60
CA GLU A 8 18.65 -6.25 -47.06
C GLU A 8 18.39 -5.64 -45.67
N LEU A 9 17.24 -4.96 -45.52
CA LEU A 9 16.85 -4.38 -44.25
C LEU A 9 16.66 -5.45 -43.17
N LYS A 10 16.03 -6.59 -43.52
CA LYS A 10 15.86 -7.72 -42.60
C LYS A 10 17.21 -8.27 -42.14
N GLN A 11 18.17 -8.43 -43.05
CA GLN A 11 19.53 -8.87 -42.71
C GLN A 11 20.24 -7.85 -41.80
N LYS A 12 20.10 -6.55 -42.06
CA LYS A 12 20.69 -5.48 -41.24
C LYS A 12 20.13 -5.46 -39.81
N ILE A 13 18.82 -5.69 -39.66
CA ILE A 13 18.17 -5.84 -38.36
C ILE A 13 18.76 -7.04 -37.60
N ARG A 14 18.84 -8.21 -38.25
CA ARG A 14 19.36 -9.43 -37.61
C ARG A 14 20.82 -9.29 -37.17
N LYS A 15 21.68 -8.74 -38.03
CA LYS A 15 23.09 -8.45 -37.71
C LYS A 15 23.21 -7.55 -36.48
N SER A 16 22.41 -6.48 -36.41
CA SER A 16 22.41 -5.55 -35.26
C SER A 16 22.03 -6.23 -33.93
N VAL A 17 21.01 -7.10 -33.96
CA VAL A 17 20.55 -7.83 -32.77
C VAL A 17 21.54 -8.93 -32.35
N LEU A 18 22.14 -9.65 -33.29
CA LEU A 18 23.20 -10.64 -33.01
C LEU A 18 24.44 -9.98 -32.38
N ASN A 19 24.83 -8.80 -32.89
CA ASN A 19 25.89 -7.96 -32.31
C ASN A 19 25.54 -7.41 -30.92
N GLY A 20 24.30 -7.58 -30.47
CA GLY A 20 23.90 -7.38 -29.09
C GLY A 20 23.17 -6.10 -28.76
N LYS A 21 22.82 -5.32 -29.77
CA LYS A 21 21.90 -4.20 -29.58
C LYS A 21 20.52 -4.72 -29.19
N SER A 22 19.81 -3.98 -28.33
CA SER A 22 18.42 -4.30 -28.01
C SER A 22 17.52 -4.14 -29.25
N LYS A 23 16.41 -4.87 -29.30
CA LYS A 23 15.41 -4.74 -30.39
C LYS A 23 14.87 -3.30 -30.48
N TYR A 24 14.68 -2.64 -29.33
CA TYR A 24 14.25 -1.25 -29.25
C TYR A 24 15.30 -0.28 -29.80
N GLN A 25 16.57 -0.43 -29.41
CA GLN A 25 17.65 0.42 -29.90
C GLN A 25 17.89 0.23 -31.39
N THR A 26 17.84 -1.02 -31.87
CA THR A 26 17.91 -1.32 -33.31
C THR A 26 16.77 -0.66 -34.09
N ALA A 27 15.56 -0.60 -33.54
CA ALA A 27 14.42 0.08 -34.15
C ALA A 27 14.64 1.59 -34.24
N LYS A 28 15.16 2.20 -33.16
CA LYS A 28 15.49 3.62 -33.08
C LYS A 28 16.60 4.00 -34.06
N ASP A 29 17.70 3.25 -34.08
CA ASP A 29 18.87 3.47 -34.95
C ASP A 29 18.50 3.40 -36.44
N LEU A 30 17.55 2.51 -36.81
CA LEU A 30 17.13 2.31 -38.20
C LEU A 30 15.88 3.13 -38.58
N GLY A 31 15.30 3.89 -37.65
CA GLY A 31 14.06 4.66 -37.89
C GLY A 31 12.86 3.80 -38.27
N ILE A 32 12.78 2.56 -37.78
CA ILE A 32 11.72 1.59 -38.11
C ILE A 32 10.83 1.31 -36.91
N ASN A 33 9.58 0.90 -37.17
CA ASN A 33 8.67 0.53 -36.10
C ASN A 33 9.19 -0.72 -35.35
N HIS A 34 9.23 -0.63 -34.02
CA HIS A 34 9.69 -1.69 -33.12
C HIS A 34 9.01 -3.05 -33.37
N LYS A 35 7.72 -3.08 -33.75
CA LYS A 35 7.00 -4.33 -34.04
C LYS A 35 7.63 -5.11 -35.21
N ILE A 36 8.15 -4.40 -36.20
CA ILE A 36 8.80 -5.02 -37.37
C ILE A 36 10.08 -5.73 -36.94
N VAL A 37 10.91 -5.03 -36.15
CA VAL A 37 12.14 -5.61 -35.59
C VAL A 37 11.83 -6.86 -34.80
N TYR A 38 10.77 -6.82 -33.98
CA TYR A 38 10.33 -7.97 -33.20
C TYR A 38 9.98 -9.17 -34.07
N HIS A 39 9.12 -8.99 -35.10
CA HIS A 39 8.73 -10.08 -36.00
C HIS A 39 9.90 -10.62 -36.84
N VAL A 40 10.79 -9.76 -37.32
CA VAL A 40 11.97 -10.17 -38.13
C VAL A 40 13.00 -10.96 -37.32
N THR A 41 13.01 -10.78 -36.00
CA THR A 41 13.97 -11.40 -35.06
C THR A 41 13.28 -12.32 -34.06
N GLN A 42 12.09 -12.82 -34.39
CA GLN A 42 11.31 -13.70 -33.52
C GLN A 42 11.98 -15.08 -33.37
N ASP A 43 12.73 -15.49 -34.39
CA ASP A 43 13.48 -16.74 -34.44
C ASP A 43 14.85 -16.65 -33.75
N LEU A 44 15.34 -15.44 -33.44
CA LEU A 44 16.55 -15.27 -32.65
C LEU A 44 16.24 -15.46 -31.16
N PRO A 45 17.11 -16.15 -30.40
CA PRO A 45 16.94 -16.27 -28.96
C PRO A 45 16.94 -14.86 -28.37
N SER A 46 15.86 -14.50 -27.67
CA SER A 46 15.81 -13.22 -26.98
C SER A 46 16.90 -13.23 -25.92
N ARG A 47 17.85 -12.29 -25.99
CA ARG A 47 18.79 -12.09 -24.89
C ARG A 47 17.96 -11.92 -23.63
N LYS A 48 18.22 -12.74 -22.61
CA LYS A 48 17.62 -12.56 -21.29
C LYS A 48 18.02 -11.14 -20.86
N CYS A 49 17.07 -10.21 -20.91
CA CYS A 49 17.32 -8.79 -20.66
C CYS A 49 17.78 -8.64 -19.21
N GLY A 50 19.09 -8.71 -18.98
CA GLY A 50 19.71 -8.62 -17.66
C GLY A 50 19.38 -9.78 -16.73
N TRP A 51 20.08 -9.82 -15.61
CA TRP A 51 19.66 -10.57 -14.44
C TRP A 51 18.21 -10.23 -14.12
N PRO A 52 17.38 -11.19 -13.67
CA PRO A 52 15.98 -10.97 -13.33
C PRO A 52 15.81 -10.09 -12.06
N GLY A 53 16.79 -9.26 -11.73
CA GLY A 53 16.82 -8.42 -10.54
C GLY A 53 15.71 -7.38 -10.52
N ILE A 54 15.43 -6.94 -9.31
CA ILE A 54 14.43 -5.92 -9.01
C ILE A 54 14.96 -4.57 -9.51
N ARG A 55 14.22 -3.90 -10.38
CA ARG A 55 14.62 -2.61 -10.99
C ARG A 55 13.48 -1.60 -11.00
N GLY A 56 13.82 -0.33 -11.23
CA GLY A 56 12.88 0.77 -11.43
C GLY A 56 11.91 0.94 -10.26
N HIS A 57 10.62 1.07 -10.54
CA HIS A 57 9.63 1.30 -9.49
C HIS A 57 9.48 0.16 -8.48
N ALA A 58 9.82 -1.08 -8.83
CA ALA A 58 9.80 -2.17 -7.87
C ALA A 58 10.92 -2.01 -6.84
N LEU A 59 12.07 -1.49 -7.27
CA LEU A 59 13.19 -1.17 -6.38
C LEU A 59 12.84 -0.02 -5.44
N LYS A 60 12.24 1.06 -5.96
CA LYS A 60 11.76 2.18 -5.13
C LYS A 60 10.74 1.71 -4.08
N LEU A 61 9.80 0.86 -4.48
CA LEU A 61 8.82 0.25 -3.57
C LEU A 61 9.52 -0.58 -2.48
N LEU A 62 10.54 -1.35 -2.83
CA LEU A 62 11.32 -2.13 -1.86
C LEU A 62 12.07 -1.23 -0.87
N GLN A 63 12.67 -0.13 -1.34
CA GLN A 63 13.36 0.83 -0.49
C GLN A 63 12.41 1.44 0.55
N GLU A 64 11.22 1.88 0.14
CA GLU A 64 10.19 2.40 1.05
C GLU A 64 9.75 1.35 2.08
N ILE A 65 9.56 0.09 1.66
CA ILE A 65 9.21 -1.02 2.57
C ILE A 65 10.32 -1.26 3.60
N ILE A 66 11.60 -1.23 3.20
CA ILE A 66 12.72 -1.43 4.12
C ILE A 66 12.78 -0.27 5.13
N GLN A 67 12.65 0.96 4.65
CA GLN A 67 12.77 2.17 5.46
C GLN A 67 11.63 2.28 6.50
N HIS A 68 10.38 2.11 6.07
CA HIS A 68 9.21 2.33 6.94
C HIS A 68 8.61 1.04 7.51
N GLY A 69 8.88 -0.10 6.89
CA GLY A 69 8.21 -1.37 7.17
C GLY A 69 6.98 -1.66 6.32
N TYR A 70 6.43 -0.63 5.68
CA TYR A 70 5.20 -0.72 4.91
C TYR A 70 5.12 0.37 3.83
N VAL A 71 4.27 0.15 2.84
CA VAL A 71 3.90 1.12 1.81
C VAL A 71 2.40 1.06 1.55
N LEU A 72 1.76 2.22 1.60
CA LEU A 72 0.37 2.38 1.21
C LEU A 72 0.28 2.63 -0.29
N SER A 73 -0.42 1.76 -1.01
CA SER A 73 -0.68 1.93 -2.43
C SER A 73 -2.16 2.07 -2.72
N SER A 74 -2.50 3.24 -3.28
CA SER A 74 -3.80 3.52 -3.90
C SER A 74 -3.90 2.99 -5.35
N LYS A 75 -2.76 2.76 -6.02
CA LYS A 75 -2.72 2.47 -7.46
C LYS A 75 -2.79 0.97 -7.77
N ILE A 76 -3.53 0.62 -8.82
CA ILE A 76 -3.63 -0.75 -9.40
C ILE A 76 -2.24 -1.28 -9.81
N SER A 77 -1.33 -0.40 -10.24
CA SER A 77 0.02 -0.75 -10.71
C SER A 77 0.96 -1.32 -9.65
N ALA A 78 0.59 -1.28 -8.36
CA ALA A 78 1.37 -1.95 -7.32
C ALA A 78 1.31 -3.47 -7.40
N GLY A 79 0.30 -4.05 -8.07
CA GLY A 79 0.15 -5.50 -8.17
C GLY A 79 1.33 -6.18 -8.87
N GLN A 80 1.75 -5.68 -10.04
CA GLN A 80 2.87 -6.25 -10.79
C GLN A 80 4.20 -6.11 -10.03
N LYS A 81 4.42 -4.95 -9.40
CA LYS A 81 5.63 -4.66 -8.61
C LYS A 81 5.72 -5.60 -7.41
N TYR A 82 4.62 -5.76 -6.67
CA TYR A 82 4.52 -6.71 -5.57
C TYR A 82 4.79 -8.14 -6.02
N SER A 83 4.22 -8.59 -7.14
CA SER A 83 4.45 -9.94 -7.66
C SER A 83 5.92 -10.21 -7.98
N ILE A 84 6.67 -9.20 -8.43
CA ILE A 84 8.12 -9.30 -8.62
C ILE A 84 8.81 -9.39 -7.25
N LEU A 85 8.49 -8.51 -6.31
CA LEU A 85 9.10 -8.50 -4.98
C LEU A 85 8.86 -9.81 -4.22
N ARG A 86 7.63 -10.34 -4.25
CA ARG A 86 7.26 -11.58 -3.56
C ARG A 86 8.04 -12.80 -4.05
N LYS A 87 8.49 -12.81 -5.31
CA LYS A 87 9.35 -13.90 -5.84
C LYS A 87 10.70 -13.96 -5.12
N TYR A 88 11.22 -12.81 -4.70
CA TYR A 88 12.52 -12.69 -4.04
C TYR A 88 12.40 -12.62 -2.51
N PHE A 89 11.32 -12.03 -2.01
CA PHE A 89 11.09 -11.78 -0.60
C PHE A 89 9.72 -12.33 -0.19
N PRO A 90 9.64 -13.61 0.20
CA PRO A 90 8.38 -14.24 0.58
C PRO A 90 7.75 -13.63 1.83
N ASN A 91 8.55 -12.97 2.68
CA ASN A 91 8.10 -12.32 3.91
C ASN A 91 7.42 -10.96 3.67
N ILE A 92 7.31 -10.52 2.41
CA ILE A 92 6.54 -9.33 2.04
C ILE A 92 5.10 -9.77 1.78
N TYR A 93 4.17 -9.22 2.55
CA TYR A 93 2.74 -9.46 2.44
C TYR A 93 2.03 -8.27 1.82
N ARG A 94 0.88 -8.56 1.20
CA ARG A 94 -0.03 -7.54 0.67
C ARG A 94 -1.43 -7.82 1.18
N THR A 95 -2.03 -6.83 1.80
CA THR A 95 -3.43 -6.85 2.23
C THR A 95 -4.21 -5.79 1.46
N ASN A 96 -5.44 -6.09 1.07
CA ASN A 96 -6.35 -5.15 0.41
C ASN A 96 -7.61 -4.99 1.26
N ILE A 97 -7.89 -3.75 1.67
CA ILE A 97 -9.04 -3.43 2.51
C ILE A 97 -9.66 -2.13 1.97
N TYR A 98 -10.96 -2.14 1.70
CA TYR A 98 -11.70 -0.97 1.18
C TYR A 98 -11.07 -0.28 -0.04
N ASN A 99 -10.57 -1.06 -1.01
CA ASN A 99 -9.87 -0.58 -2.22
C ASN A 99 -8.54 0.13 -1.96
N LYS A 100 -8.02 0.10 -0.73
CA LYS A 100 -6.65 0.51 -0.42
C LYS A 100 -5.82 -0.74 -0.20
N SER A 101 -4.67 -0.80 -0.84
CA SER A 101 -3.71 -1.90 -0.62
C SER A 101 -2.53 -1.42 0.20
N ILE A 102 -2.10 -2.24 1.14
CA ILE A 102 -0.87 -2.04 1.90
C ILE A 102 0.05 -3.22 1.67
N ILE A 103 1.33 -2.91 1.45
CA ILE A 103 2.39 -3.89 1.32
C ILE A 103 3.30 -3.70 2.52
N TYR A 104 3.65 -4.77 3.23
CA TYR A 104 4.43 -4.68 4.48
C TYR A 104 5.30 -5.92 4.68
N LEU A 105 6.30 -5.79 5.56
CA LEU A 105 7.09 -6.91 6.04
C LEU A 105 6.37 -7.58 7.22
N ASP A 106 6.47 -8.90 7.31
CA ASP A 106 5.83 -9.72 8.35
C ASP A 106 6.12 -9.24 9.78
N ASP A 107 7.39 -8.96 10.06
CA ASP A 107 7.88 -8.45 11.34
C ASP A 107 7.31 -7.07 11.72
N LYS A 108 6.91 -6.28 10.71
CA LYS A 108 6.36 -4.93 10.88
C LYS A 108 4.85 -4.86 10.64
N ALA A 109 4.15 -5.98 10.69
CA ALA A 109 2.71 -6.03 10.47
C ALA A 109 1.94 -5.10 11.45
N SER A 110 2.41 -4.92 12.69
CA SER A 110 1.75 -4.10 13.72
C SER A 110 1.82 -2.61 13.40
N VAL A 111 2.99 -2.17 12.93
CA VAL A 111 3.24 -0.81 12.46
C VAL A 111 2.40 -0.55 11.22
N ALA A 112 2.37 -1.50 10.28
CA ALA A 112 1.59 -1.41 9.06
C ALA A 112 0.07 -1.29 9.34
N ALA A 113 -0.46 -2.10 10.26
CA ALA A 113 -1.87 -2.05 10.65
C ALA A 113 -2.25 -0.68 11.26
N ARG A 114 -1.43 -0.16 12.18
CA ARG A 114 -1.66 1.16 12.79
C ARG A 114 -1.60 2.27 11.74
N ALA A 115 -0.59 2.26 10.87
CA ALA A 115 -0.45 3.24 9.80
C ALA A 115 -1.60 3.18 8.79
N PHE A 116 -2.10 1.97 8.50
CA PHE A 116 -3.28 1.79 7.65
C PHE A 116 -4.52 2.42 8.28
N LEU A 117 -4.78 2.15 9.56
CA LEU A 117 -5.92 2.69 10.30
C LEU A 117 -5.86 4.22 10.41
N SER A 118 -4.66 4.80 10.60
CA SER A 118 -4.47 6.25 10.67
C SER A 118 -4.67 6.96 9.33
N ASN A 119 -4.35 6.32 8.20
CA ASN A 119 -4.51 6.88 6.84
C ASN A 119 -5.85 6.49 6.18
N MET A 120 -6.77 5.95 6.97
CA MET A 120 -8.08 5.55 6.49
C MET A 120 -9.04 6.73 6.55
N ASP A 121 -9.51 7.20 5.39
CA ASP A 121 -10.44 8.35 5.31
C ASP A 121 -11.82 8.01 5.88
N LYS A 122 -12.11 6.71 6.03
CA LYS A 122 -13.37 6.19 6.55
C LYS A 122 -13.28 6.00 8.06
N LYS A 123 -14.23 6.61 8.79
CA LYS A 123 -14.41 6.36 10.21
C LYS A 123 -14.87 4.93 10.46
N ILE A 124 -14.20 4.22 11.36
CA ILE A 124 -14.57 2.86 11.77
C ILE A 124 -15.75 2.94 12.74
N LEU A 125 -16.86 2.29 12.41
CA LEU A 125 -18.11 2.44 13.15
C LEU A 125 -18.24 1.41 14.27
N SER A 126 -17.62 0.23 14.08
CA SER A 126 -17.78 -0.93 14.96
C SER A 126 -16.47 -1.60 15.36
N PHE A 127 -16.44 -2.17 16.56
CA PHE A 127 -15.35 -3.05 17.00
C PHE A 127 -15.23 -4.32 16.16
N GLN A 128 -16.33 -4.79 15.56
CA GLN A 128 -16.32 -5.95 14.67
C GLN A 128 -15.56 -5.66 13.38
N GLU A 129 -15.77 -4.48 12.77
CA GLU A 129 -15.02 -4.03 11.60
C GLU A 129 -13.52 -3.94 11.94
N LEU A 130 -13.19 -3.33 13.08
CA LEU A 130 -11.80 -3.24 13.53
C LEU A 130 -11.20 -4.64 13.79
N LYS A 131 -11.97 -5.57 14.35
CA LYS A 131 -11.55 -6.97 14.54
C LYS A 131 -11.30 -7.67 13.20
N GLN A 132 -12.12 -7.42 12.18
CA GLN A 132 -11.91 -7.97 10.84
C GLN A 132 -10.63 -7.39 10.21
N ILE A 133 -10.42 -6.07 10.28
CA ILE A 133 -9.22 -5.42 9.75
C ILE A 133 -7.98 -6.00 10.43
N THR A 134 -7.93 -6.00 11.75
CA THR A 134 -6.77 -6.50 12.52
C THR A 134 -6.48 -7.99 12.28
N LYS A 135 -7.53 -8.81 12.10
CA LYS A 135 -7.39 -10.21 11.70
C LYS A 135 -6.69 -10.37 10.34
N THR A 136 -6.89 -9.46 9.38
CA THR A 136 -6.19 -9.53 8.08
C THR A 136 -4.70 -9.24 8.16
N PHE A 137 -4.23 -8.60 9.24
CA PHE A 137 -2.80 -8.42 9.51
C PHE A 137 -2.23 -9.49 10.45
N GLY A 138 -3.08 -10.35 11.03
CA GLY A 138 -2.66 -11.36 12.00
C GLY A 138 -2.32 -10.78 13.38
N ILE A 139 -2.95 -9.68 13.79
CA ILE A 139 -2.54 -8.92 14.99
C ILE A 139 -3.73 -8.67 15.89
N GLU A 140 -3.47 -8.67 17.19
CA GLU A 140 -4.43 -8.28 18.20
C GLU A 140 -4.11 -6.89 18.75
N LEU A 141 -5.01 -5.93 18.53
CA LEU A 141 -4.89 -4.60 19.15
C LEU A 141 -5.38 -4.62 20.59
N SER A 142 -4.71 -3.83 21.43
CA SER A 142 -5.13 -3.58 22.80
C SER A 142 -6.50 -2.87 22.85
N LEU A 143 -7.22 -2.99 23.97
CA LEU A 143 -8.50 -2.32 24.14
C LEU A 143 -8.38 -0.79 24.01
N ASP A 144 -7.36 -0.19 24.60
CA ASP A 144 -7.15 1.26 24.54
C ASP A 144 -6.89 1.75 23.10
N GLU A 145 -6.13 1.00 22.29
CA GLU A 145 -5.97 1.32 20.86
C GLU A 145 -7.29 1.20 20.09
N LYS A 146 -8.09 0.18 20.38
CA LYS A 146 -9.40 0.01 19.74
C LYS A 146 -10.33 1.21 20.01
N TYR A 147 -10.28 1.77 21.23
CA TYR A 147 -11.03 3.00 21.54
C TYR A 147 -10.51 4.22 20.78
N LYS A 148 -9.19 4.36 20.60
CA LYS A 148 -8.60 5.47 19.81
C LYS A 148 -9.12 5.49 18.37
N PHE A 149 -9.21 4.33 17.71
CA PHE A 149 -9.61 4.25 16.30
C PHE A 149 -11.13 4.30 16.07
N THR A 150 -11.94 3.80 17.00
CA THR A 150 -13.41 3.85 16.86
C THR A 150 -13.98 5.24 17.14
N GLY A 151 -13.21 6.13 17.78
CA GLY A 151 -13.66 7.48 18.14
C GLY A 151 -14.88 7.48 19.08
N LYS A 152 -15.24 6.32 19.64
CA LYS A 152 -16.22 6.22 20.72
C LYS A 152 -15.50 6.70 21.96
N ALA A 153 -15.91 7.85 22.48
CA ALA A 153 -15.50 8.27 23.82
C ALA A 153 -15.74 7.08 24.75
N LYS A 154 -14.78 6.79 25.66
CA LYS A 154 -15.00 5.81 26.73
C LYS A 154 -16.35 6.19 27.32
N THR A 155 -17.38 5.35 27.12
CA THR A 155 -18.70 5.63 27.68
C THR A 155 -18.43 5.88 29.14
N SER A 156 -18.60 7.13 29.58
CA SER A 156 -18.43 7.43 31.00
C SER A 156 -19.33 6.42 31.67
N LYS A 157 -18.78 5.65 32.61
CA LYS A 157 -19.63 4.77 33.40
C LYS A 157 -20.62 5.73 34.02
N HIS A 158 -21.84 5.81 33.46
CA HIS A 158 -22.89 6.57 34.10
C HIS A 158 -22.94 5.96 35.50
N PRO A 159 -22.77 6.77 36.55
CA PRO A 159 -22.75 6.24 37.90
C PRO A 159 -24.01 5.41 38.04
N ILE A 160 -23.83 4.12 38.32
CA ILE A 160 -24.96 3.25 38.63
C ILE A 160 -25.43 3.77 39.98
N ILE A 161 -26.43 4.64 39.96
CA ILE A 161 -27.05 5.13 41.18
C ILE A 161 -27.77 3.94 41.79
N ARG A 162 -27.12 3.29 42.76
CA ARG A 162 -27.72 2.24 43.58
C ARG A 162 -28.58 2.90 44.63
N ARG A 163 -29.75 2.33 44.93
CA ARG A 163 -30.53 2.76 46.08
C ARG A 163 -29.82 2.32 47.38
N ARG A 164 -30.14 3.00 48.49
CA ARG A 164 -29.58 2.68 49.81
C ARG A 164 -29.99 1.30 50.34
N ASP A 165 -31.12 0.79 49.89
CA ASP A 165 -31.66 -0.54 50.23
C ASP A 165 -30.96 -1.68 49.45
N GLY A 166 -29.95 -1.38 48.63
CA GLY A 166 -29.29 -2.37 47.77
C GLY A 166 -30.07 -2.69 46.49
N GLY A 167 -31.24 -2.09 46.29
CA GLY A 167 -32.00 -2.20 45.05
C GLY A 167 -31.32 -1.44 43.91
N PHE A 168 -31.30 -2.02 42.72
CA PHE A 168 -31.03 -1.23 41.51
C PHE A 168 -32.21 -0.26 41.32
N LEU A 169 -31.93 1.05 41.18
CA LEU A 169 -32.92 1.96 40.62
C LEU A 169 -33.31 1.36 39.27
N SER A 170 -34.55 0.90 39.18
CA SER A 170 -35.13 0.16 38.07
C SER A 170 -34.46 0.57 36.77
N SER A 171 -33.86 -0.42 36.10
CA SER A 171 -33.68 -0.38 34.65
C SER A 171 -34.90 0.32 34.07
N TYR A 172 -34.70 1.48 33.45
CA TYR A 172 -35.75 2.12 32.68
C TYR A 172 -36.32 1.03 31.77
N CYS A 173 -37.52 0.53 32.11
CA CYS A 173 -38.32 -0.25 31.19
C CYS A 173 -38.40 0.60 29.93
N LYS A 174 -38.01 0.01 28.80
CA LYS A 174 -38.12 0.61 27.48
C LYS A 174 -39.59 0.71 27.02
N ASP A 175 -40.51 0.91 27.95
CA ASP A 175 -41.92 1.07 27.66
C ASP A 175 -42.20 2.57 27.58
N GLN A 176 -42.04 3.06 26.34
CA GLN A 176 -42.88 4.08 25.70
C GLN A 176 -43.32 5.26 26.59
N LEU A 177 -42.45 6.25 26.74
CA LEU A 177 -42.92 7.63 26.93
C LEU A 177 -43.24 8.19 25.54
N LYS A 178 -44.53 8.31 25.26
CA LYS A 178 -45.08 9.02 24.09
C LYS A 178 -44.55 10.45 24.07
N ILE A 179 -44.06 10.88 22.91
CA ILE A 179 -43.48 12.20 22.65
C ILE A 179 -44.62 13.20 22.39
N ASP A 180 -45.58 13.34 23.32
CA ASP A 180 -46.67 14.32 23.17
C ASP A 180 -46.69 15.40 24.26
N ASP A 181 -45.88 15.27 25.34
CA ASP A 181 -45.94 16.21 26.47
C ASP A 181 -44.77 17.21 26.58
N PHE A 182 -43.95 17.38 25.53
CA PHE A 182 -42.90 18.42 25.52
C PHE A 182 -43.19 19.59 24.57
N SER A 183 -44.46 19.82 24.27
CA SER A 183 -44.94 21.10 23.72
C SER A 183 -45.46 21.97 24.85
N SER A 184 -44.56 22.77 25.45
CA SER A 184 -44.76 24.19 25.73
C SER A 184 -43.88 24.66 26.89
N LYS A 185 -43.27 25.83 26.68
CA LYS A 185 -42.60 26.65 27.70
C LYS A 185 -41.39 26.00 28.38
N THR A 186 -40.23 26.11 27.75
CA THR A 186 -39.11 26.80 28.40
C THR A 186 -38.08 27.24 27.35
N ARG A 187 -37.79 28.55 27.37
CA ARG A 187 -36.75 29.20 26.61
C ARG A 187 -35.40 28.69 27.11
N PHE A 188 -34.77 27.78 26.38
CA PHE A 188 -33.45 27.26 26.75
C PHE A 188 -32.43 27.49 25.63
N PHE A 189 -31.43 28.30 26.00
CA PHE A 189 -30.11 28.56 25.42
C PHE A 189 -29.96 29.34 24.10
N GLY A 190 -29.33 30.50 24.27
CA GLY A 190 -28.74 31.32 23.22
C GLY A 190 -27.68 30.57 22.43
N ARG A 191 -27.80 30.71 21.12
CA ARG A 191 -26.81 30.29 20.12
C ARG A 191 -25.52 31.08 20.33
N LYS A 192 -24.47 30.45 20.87
CA LYS A 192 -23.09 30.88 20.64
C LYS A 192 -22.50 30.06 19.50
N VAL A 193 -22.44 30.72 18.35
CA VAL A 193 -21.72 30.31 17.14
C VAL A 193 -20.24 30.26 17.47
N ILE A 194 -19.62 29.09 17.39
CA ILE A 194 -18.16 28.96 17.35
C ILE A 194 -17.78 28.56 15.93
N LYS A 195 -17.33 29.55 15.15
CA LYS A 195 -16.54 29.35 13.94
C LYS A 195 -15.10 29.02 14.39
N LYS A 196 -14.54 27.90 13.93
CA LYS A 196 -13.08 27.73 13.85
C LYS A 196 -12.69 27.14 12.50
N SER A 197 -12.23 28.06 11.66
CA SER A 197 -11.28 27.86 10.57
C SER A 197 -9.96 27.38 11.16
N CYS A 198 -9.30 26.43 10.49
CA CYS A 198 -7.84 26.39 10.34
C CYS A 198 -7.50 25.58 9.07
N LYS A 199 -7.10 26.32 8.02
CA LYS A 199 -6.21 25.85 6.95
C LYS A 199 -4.88 25.44 7.59
N ASN A 200 -4.21 24.44 7.03
CA ASN A 200 -2.74 24.42 6.95
C ASN A 200 -2.31 23.56 5.76
N ASN A 201 -1.73 24.26 4.79
CA ASN A 201 -0.91 23.72 3.71
C ASN A 201 0.39 23.20 4.32
N VAL A 202 0.86 22.03 3.90
CA VAL A 202 2.29 21.69 3.98
C VAL A 202 2.71 21.12 2.64
N SER A 203 3.81 21.69 2.19
CA SER A 203 4.41 21.77 0.88
C SER A 203 5.03 20.47 0.36
N ASP A 204 5.03 20.39 -0.97
CA ASP A 204 5.82 19.49 -1.79
C ASP A 204 7.31 19.52 -1.41
N GLY A 205 7.86 18.33 -1.20
CA GLY A 205 9.29 18.09 -1.12
C GLY A 205 9.73 17.25 -2.30
N ASP A 206 10.09 17.93 -3.40
CA ASP A 206 10.79 17.33 -4.53
C ASP A 206 12.21 16.95 -4.10
N GLY A 207 12.36 15.68 -3.69
CA GLY A 207 13.65 15.05 -3.46
C GLY A 207 14.19 14.41 -4.73
N LEU A 208 14.99 15.18 -5.47
CA LEU A 208 15.90 14.68 -6.52
C LEU A 208 16.92 13.73 -5.86
N LEU A 209 16.69 12.43 -5.93
CA LEU A 209 17.63 11.40 -5.48
C LEU A 209 18.14 10.60 -6.68
N SER A 210 19.42 10.86 -6.92
CA SER A 210 20.37 10.26 -7.85
C SER A 210 20.16 8.77 -8.11
N ASP A 211 20.27 8.40 -9.38
CA ASP A 211 20.22 7.05 -9.93
C ASP A 211 21.45 6.21 -9.51
N ASP A 212 21.55 5.85 -8.24
CA ASP A 212 22.61 4.94 -7.75
C ASP A 212 22.05 3.56 -7.40
N ASP A 213 21.95 2.71 -8.45
CA ASP A 213 21.59 1.28 -8.39
C ASP A 213 22.56 0.41 -7.54
N SER A 214 23.63 1.00 -7.00
CA SER A 214 24.69 0.33 -6.25
C SER A 214 24.34 0.06 -4.77
N LEU A 215 23.48 0.88 -4.15
CA LEU A 215 23.13 0.75 -2.72
C LEU A 215 22.18 -0.40 -2.41
N ALA A 216 21.30 -0.75 -3.36
CA ALA A 216 20.38 -1.88 -3.21
C ALA A 216 21.14 -3.21 -3.05
N PHE A 217 22.27 -3.34 -3.76
CA PHE A 217 23.13 -4.54 -3.70
C PHE A 217 23.81 -4.68 -2.34
N PHE A 218 24.26 -3.58 -1.73
CA PHE A 218 24.89 -3.61 -0.41
C PHE A 218 23.90 -3.95 0.71
N TYR A 219 22.66 -3.44 0.64
CA TYR A 219 21.65 -3.70 1.67
C TYR A 219 21.18 -5.15 1.69
N ILE A 220 20.96 -5.77 0.52
CA ILE A 220 20.58 -7.19 0.41
C ILE A 220 21.66 -8.09 1.04
N ARG A 221 22.94 -7.76 0.82
CA ARG A 221 24.07 -8.55 1.33
C ARG A 221 24.30 -8.37 2.84
N ARG A 222 24.03 -7.18 3.39
CA ARG A 222 24.30 -6.86 4.80
C ARG A 222 23.18 -7.28 5.74
N TYR A 223 21.92 -7.16 5.33
CA TYR A 223 20.77 -7.36 6.22
C TYR A 223 20.03 -8.68 6.01
N TRP A 224 20.41 -9.49 5.00
CA TRP A 224 19.74 -10.77 4.74
C TRP A 224 20.66 -11.97 4.42
N PRO A 225 21.71 -12.23 5.21
CA PRO A 225 22.67 -13.31 4.95
C PRO A 225 22.02 -14.72 4.97
N GLN A 226 20.86 -14.90 5.60
CA GLN A 226 20.23 -16.21 5.76
C GLN A 226 19.27 -16.63 4.62
N VAL A 227 18.89 -15.73 3.70
CA VAL A 227 17.87 -16.02 2.66
C VAL A 227 18.44 -16.08 1.24
N VAL A 228 19.76 -15.95 1.07
CA VAL A 228 20.42 -16.19 -0.21
C VAL A 228 21.27 -17.47 -0.14
N PRO A 229 20.68 -18.67 -0.14
CA PRO A 229 21.46 -19.88 -0.33
C PRO A 229 21.95 -19.91 -1.79
N ASN A 230 23.27 -19.88 -1.98
CA ASN A 230 23.96 -20.19 -3.24
C ASN A 230 23.71 -19.26 -4.45
N VAL A 231 24.04 -17.97 -4.35
CA VAL A 231 24.43 -17.21 -5.54
C VAL A 231 25.95 -17.32 -5.68
N ARG A 232 26.43 -18.31 -6.46
CA ARG A 232 27.84 -18.38 -6.87
C ARG A 232 28.13 -17.20 -7.80
N LEU A 233 28.93 -16.27 -7.30
CA LEU A 233 29.54 -15.21 -8.09
C LEU A 233 30.76 -15.80 -8.79
N ASN A 234 30.70 -15.96 -10.11
CA ASN A 234 31.92 -16.02 -10.90
C ASN A 234 32.37 -14.57 -11.09
N LEU A 235 33.38 -14.19 -10.30
CA LEU A 235 34.16 -12.96 -10.47
C LEU A 235 35.04 -13.07 -11.72
#